data_AF-A0AAW7X9G3-F1
#
_entry.id   AF-A0AAW7X9G3-F1
#
_cell.length_a   1.000
_cell.length_b   1.000
_cell.length_c   1.000
_cell.angle_alpha   90.00
_cell.angle_beta   90.00
_cell.angle_gamma   90.00
#
_symmetry.space_group_name_H-M   'P 1'
#
loop_
_entity.id
_entity.type
_entity.pdbx_description
1 polymer ?
#
loop_
_entity_poly.entity_id
_entity_poly.type
_entity_poly.pdbx_seq_one_letter_code
_entity_poly.pdbx_strand_id
1 'polypeptide(L)'
;MRDPERIEEILTLIRRIWKANPDFRFQQLMYTLQAEYSESNNKIGKVESVEVDGFKKVGYDLFNLEDESFKKYLQHSLDHGCWGKNA
;
A
#
# COMPACT_ATOMS: atom_id res chain seq x y z
N MET A 1 -5.86 -19.70 -14.32
CA MET A 1 -5.35 -18.50 -15.01
C MET A 1 -6.00 -17.29 -14.37
N ARG A 2 -5.25 -16.23 -14.06
CA ARG A 2 -5.82 -15.06 -13.37
C ARG A 2 -6.52 -14.16 -14.40
N ASP A 3 -7.66 -13.58 -14.04
CA ASP A 3 -8.43 -12.70 -14.92
C ASP A 3 -7.64 -11.42 -15.25
N PRO A 4 -7.42 -11.05 -16.53
CA PRO A 4 -6.80 -9.80 -16.91
C PRO A 4 -7.53 -8.54 -16.41
N GLU A 5 -8.86 -8.59 -16.23
CA GLU A 5 -9.65 -7.40 -15.82
C GLU A 5 -9.20 -6.83 -14.46
N ARG A 6 -8.68 -7.69 -13.57
CA ARG A 6 -8.16 -7.28 -12.25
C ARG A 6 -7.06 -6.21 -12.33
N ILE A 7 -6.30 -6.17 -13.44
CA ILE A 7 -5.24 -5.17 -13.65
C ILE A 7 -5.86 -3.77 -13.72
N GLU A 8 -6.90 -3.60 -14.55
CA GLU A 8 -7.57 -2.32 -14.74
C GLU A 8 -8.33 -1.89 -13.48
N GLU A 9 -8.92 -2.83 -12.74
CA GLU A 9 -9.56 -2.55 -11.45
C GLU A 9 -8.57 -1.95 -10.45
N ILE A 10 -7.43 -2.63 -10.22
CA ILE A 10 -6.41 -2.19 -9.27
C ILE A 10 -5.82 -0.84 -9.69
N LEU A 11 -5.46 -0.68 -10.97
CA LEU A 11 -4.90 0.56 -11.49
C LEU A 11 -5.90 1.72 -11.40
N THR A 12 -7.19 1.47 -11.60
CA THR A 12 -8.25 2.47 -11.45
C THR A 12 -8.34 2.95 -10.00
N LEU A 13 -8.29 2.04 -9.02
CA LEU A 13 -8.29 2.41 -7.60
C LEU A 13 -7.05 3.24 -7.25
N ILE A 14 -5.85 2.76 -7.58
CA ILE A 14 -4.59 3.49 -7.33
C ILE A 14 -4.64 4.88 -7.97
N ARG A 15 -5.13 4.99 -9.21
CA ARG A 15 -5.27 6.28 -9.91
C ARG A 15 -6.21 7.23 -9.17
N ARG A 16 -7.35 6.74 -8.67
CA ARG A 16 -8.32 7.57 -7.91
C ARG A 16 -7.72 8.05 -6.60
N ILE A 17 -7.03 7.17 -5.88
CA ILE A 17 -6.33 7.51 -4.64
C ILE A 17 -5.24 8.56 -4.90
N TRP A 18 -4.45 8.39 -5.95
CA TRP A 18 -3.39 9.32 -6.29
C TRP A 18 -3.92 10.69 -6.68
N LYS A 19 -5.00 10.75 -7.46
CA LYS A 19 -5.67 12.02 -7.80
C LYS A 19 -6.21 12.75 -6.56
N ALA A 20 -6.64 12.02 -5.53
CA ALA A 20 -7.05 12.60 -4.26
C ALA A 20 -5.88 13.10 -3.41
N ASN A 21 -4.66 12.62 -3.67
CA ASN A 21 -3.45 12.95 -2.93
C ASN A 21 -2.29 13.34 -3.89
N PRO A 22 -2.43 14.47 -4.62
CA PRO A 22 -1.53 14.82 -5.72
C PRO A 22 -0.08 15.12 -5.29
N ASP A 23 0.15 15.38 -3.99
CA ASP A 23 1.48 15.69 -3.45
C ASP A 23 2.39 14.47 -3.36
N PHE A 24 1.84 13.24 -3.34
CA PHE A 24 2.65 12.04 -3.37
C PHE A 24 3.28 11.85 -4.75
N ARG A 25 4.58 11.53 -4.80
CA ARG A 25 5.15 10.83 -5.95
C ARG A 25 4.64 9.38 -5.95
N PHE A 26 4.56 8.75 -7.13
CA PHE A 26 4.02 7.39 -7.27
C PHE A 26 4.63 6.36 -6.29
N GLN A 27 5.96 6.35 -6.13
CA GLN A 27 6.60 5.40 -5.20
C GLN A 27 6.33 5.72 -3.74
N GLN A 28 6.12 7.00 -3.39
CA GLN A 28 5.71 7.39 -2.03
C GLN A 28 4.27 6.93 -1.77
N LEU A 29 3.37 7.10 -2.74
CA LEU A 29 2.03 6.55 -2.66
C LEU A 29 2.07 5.04 -2.43
N MET A 30 2.78 4.29 -3.28
CA MET A 30 2.86 2.83 -3.15
C MET A 30 3.43 2.39 -1.80
N TYR A 31 4.46 3.07 -1.30
CA TYR A 31 5.02 2.77 0.02
C TYR A 31 4.01 3.03 1.14
N THR A 32 3.29 4.16 1.10
CA THR A 32 2.23 4.48 2.07
C THR A 32 1.11 3.43 2.05
N LEU A 33 0.66 3.02 0.85
CA LEU A 33 -0.36 1.98 0.68
C LEU A 33 0.08 0.64 1.31
N GLN A 34 1.34 0.26 1.10
CA GLN A 34 1.90 -0.96 1.68
C GLN A 34 2.01 -0.86 3.21
N ALA A 35 2.44 0.30 3.71
CA ALA A 35 2.60 0.55 5.13
C ALA A 35 1.27 0.45 5.88
N GLU A 36 0.25 1.13 5.38
CA GLU A 36 -1.08 1.14 5.97
C GLU A 36 -1.78 -0.21 5.84
N TYR A 37 -1.62 -0.90 4.70
CA TYR A 37 -2.11 -2.26 4.55
C TYR A 37 -1.49 -3.17 5.61
N SER A 38 -0.16 -3.11 5.77
CA SER A 38 0.56 -3.88 6.77
C SER A 38 0.05 -3.60 8.19
N GLU A 39 -0.04 -2.32 8.58
CA GLU A 39 -0.46 -1.93 9.93
C GLU A 39 -1.91 -2.35 10.23
N SER A 40 -2.80 -2.24 9.24
CA SER A 40 -4.20 -2.65 9.37
C SER A 40 -4.39 -4.17 9.39
N ASN A 41 -3.37 -4.96 9.01
CA ASN A 41 -3.42 -6.41 8.88
C ASN A 41 -2.34 -7.09 9.74
N ASN A 42 -2.25 -6.71 11.02
CA ASN A 42 -1.33 -7.33 12.00
C ASN A 42 0.15 -7.30 11.59
N LYS A 43 0.59 -6.20 10.96
CA LYS A 43 1.97 -5.98 10.51
C LYS A 43 2.45 -7.00 9.48
N ILE A 44 1.53 -7.56 8.68
CA ILE A 44 1.86 -8.52 7.63
C ILE A 44 2.91 -7.94 6.67
N GLY A 45 3.92 -8.72 6.35
CA GLY A 45 4.98 -8.32 5.43
C GLY A 45 5.92 -7.23 5.97
N LYS A 46 5.73 -6.69 7.17
CA LYS A 46 6.63 -5.66 7.70
C LYS A 46 8.02 -6.26 7.95
N VAL A 47 9.03 -5.67 7.34
CA VAL A 47 10.44 -6.02 7.50
C VAL A 47 11.16 -4.86 8.19
N GLU A 48 11.79 -5.13 9.31
CA GLU A 48 12.63 -4.16 10.02
C GLU A 48 14.09 -4.60 9.92
N SER A 49 14.95 -3.78 9.33
CA SER A 49 16.38 -4.01 9.30
C SER A 49 17.11 -2.93 10.09
N VAL A 50 18.09 -3.35 10.89
CA VAL A 50 19.04 -2.44 11.54
C VAL A 50 20.26 -2.37 10.65
N GLU A 51 20.53 -1.20 10.08
CA GLU A 51 21.73 -0.97 9.29
C GLU A 51 22.94 -0.76 10.20
N VAL A 52 24.15 -0.94 9.63
CA VAL A 52 25.43 -0.89 10.37
C VAL A 52 25.64 0.45 11.07
N ASP A 53 25.05 1.52 10.55
CA ASP A 53 25.14 2.89 11.09
C ASP A 53 24.07 3.19 12.17
N GLY A 54 23.31 2.18 12.61
CA GLY A 54 22.28 2.32 13.64
C GLY A 54 20.93 2.84 13.14
N PHE A 55 20.80 3.16 11.86
CA PHE A 55 19.53 3.53 11.25
C PHE A 55 18.63 2.29 11.09
N LYS A 56 17.37 2.44 11.52
CA LYS A 56 16.34 1.42 11.29
C LYS A 56 15.64 1.73 9.98
N LYS A 57 15.57 0.74 9.11
CA LYS A 57 14.80 0.80 7.87
C LYS A 57 13.60 -0.13 7.98
N VAL A 58 12.44 0.41 7.62
CA VAL A 58 11.20 -0.36 7.53
C VAL A 58 10.88 -0.57 6.06
N GLY A 59 10.63 -1.81 5.69
CA GLY A 59 10.12 -2.22 4.38
C GLY A 59 8.86 -3.07 4.53
N TYR A 60 8.22 -3.36 3.40
CA TYR A 60 7.00 -4.14 3.35
C TYR A 60 7.09 -5.17 2.22
N ASP A 61 7.23 -6.44 2.57
CA ASP A 61 7.18 -7.57 1.66
C ASP A 61 5.75 -8.11 1.59
N LEU A 62 5.02 -7.66 0.57
CA LEU A 62 3.67 -8.12 0.24
C LEU A 62 3.68 -9.09 -0.94
N PHE A 63 4.78 -9.82 -1.18
CA PHE A 63 4.93 -10.68 -2.35
C PHE A 63 3.81 -11.73 -2.51
N ASN A 64 3.31 -12.26 -1.38
CA ASN A 64 2.24 -13.27 -1.36
C ASN A 64 0.84 -12.67 -1.14
N LEU A 65 0.69 -11.35 -1.24
CA LEU A 65 -0.62 -10.71 -1.10
C LEU A 65 -1.47 -10.99 -2.34
N GLU A 66 -2.64 -11.59 -2.13
CA GLU A 66 -3.63 -11.80 -3.19
C GLU A 66 -4.27 -10.47 -3.63
N ASP A 67 -4.41 -10.30 -4.95
CA ASP A 67 -4.99 -9.12 -5.59
C ASP A 67 -6.37 -8.76 -5.02
N GLU A 68 -7.21 -9.74 -4.70
CA GLU A 68 -8.54 -9.50 -4.11
C GLU A 68 -8.47 -8.85 -2.73
N SER A 69 -7.51 -9.26 -1.90
CA SER A 69 -7.29 -8.67 -0.58
C SER A 69 -6.77 -7.24 -0.72
N PHE A 70 -5.86 -7.01 -1.67
CA PHE A 70 -5.34 -5.67 -1.93
C PHE A 70 -6.40 -4.73 -2.51
N LYS A 71 -7.22 -5.20 -3.47
CA LYS A 71 -8.33 -4.46 -4.06
C LYS A 71 -9.35 -4.03 -2.99
N LYS A 72 -9.72 -4.92 -2.07
CA LYS A 72 -10.60 -4.60 -0.93
C LYS A 72 -10.02 -3.50 -0.06
N TYR A 73 -8.73 -3.58 0.26
CA TYR A 73 -8.04 -2.52 1.00
C TYR A 73 -8.03 -1.19 0.24
N LEU A 74 -7.67 -1.17 -1.04
CA LEU A 74 -7.63 0.07 -1.83
C LEU A 74 -9.01 0.74 -1.91
N GLN A 75 -10.07 -0.05 -2.07
CA GLN A 75 -11.44 0.45 -2.05
C GLN A 75 -11.81 1.01 -0.67
N HIS A 76 -11.55 0.26 0.39
CA HIS A 76 -11.76 0.73 1.76
C HIS A 76 -11.03 2.05 2.04
N SER A 77 -9.75 2.15 1.68
CA SER A 77 -8.98 3.37 1.95
C SER A 77 -9.46 4.56 1.12
N LEU A 78 -9.94 4.32 -0.11
CA LEU A 78 -10.56 5.36 -0.95
C LEU A 78 -11.84 5.92 -0.33
N ASP A 79 -12.64 5.06 0.30
CA ASP A 79 -13.90 5.45 0.92
C ASP A 79 -13.70 6.17 2.27
N HIS A 80 -12.61 5.85 3.00
CA HIS A 80 -12.40 6.34 4.37
C HIS A 80 -11.29 7.38 4.51
N GLY A 81 -10.56 7.70 3.44
CA GLY A 81 -9.52 8.74 3.46
C GLY A 81 -8.33 8.40 4.36
N CYS A 82 -8.06 7.11 4.57
CA CYS A 82 -6.92 6.63 5.34
C CYS A 82 -5.65 6.85 4.52
N TRP A 83 -5.16 8.08 4.45
CA TRP A 83 -3.95 8.43 3.70
C TRP A 83 -3.08 9.34 4.58
N GLY A 84 -2.19 8.75 5.37
CA GLY A 84 -1.14 9.50 6.07
C GLY A 84 -1.58 10.41 7.24
N LYS A 85 -2.73 10.20 7.89
CA LYS A 85 -2.99 10.84 9.19
C LYS A 85 -2.20 10.11 10.29
N ASN A 86 -1.07 10.71 10.65
CA ASN A 86 -0.03 10.33 11.63
C ASN A 86 1.29 9.82 11.00
N ALA A 87 1.82 10.53 10.00
CA ALA A 87 3.27 10.59 9.82
C ALA A 87 3.86 11.64 10.77
#